data_AF-D7UYZ8-F1
#
_entry.id   AF-D7UYZ8-F1
#
_cell.length_a   1.000
_cell.length_b   1.000
_cell.length_c   1.000
_cell.angle_alpha   90.00
_cell.angle_beta   90.00
_cell.angle_gamma   90.00
#
_symmetry.space_group_name_H-M   'P 1'
#
loop_
_entity.id
_entity.type
_entity.pdbx_description
1 polymer ?
#
loop_
_entity_poly.entity_id
_entity_poly.type
_entity_poly.pdbx_seq_one_letter_code
_entity_poly.pdbx_strand_id
1 'polypeptide(L)'
;MIQVNVKRREDHVISFTMSGHADFAEHGSDLVCAGASSIAFGMVNAISEIKETEPIVEQSEGYLHYVVPIEWENDTTVQTLLTGMEHQLRSLAYSYPDHIKIYSN
;
A
#
# COMPACT_ATOMS: atom_id res chain seq x y z
N MET A 1 -0.20 7.45 -13.39
CA MET A 1 1.00 6.72 -12.91
C MET A 1 0.90 6.64 -11.40
N ILE A 2 0.83 5.42 -10.86
CA ILE A 2 0.73 5.16 -9.43
C ILE A 2 2.10 5.30 -8.79
N GLN A 3 2.16 5.95 -7.63
CA GLN A 3 3.37 6.04 -6.83
C GLN A 3 3.10 5.47 -5.45
N VAL A 4 3.93 4.51 -5.03
CA VAL A 4 3.89 3.96 -3.68
C VAL A 4 5.18 4.34 -2.97
N ASN A 5 5.06 4.96 -1.80
CA ASN A 5 6.18 5.31 -0.93
C ASN A 5 6.00 4.54 0.38
N VAL A 6 6.93 3.63 0.67
CA VAL A 6 7.01 2.90 1.94
C VAL A 6 8.09 3.58 2.77
N LYS A 7 7.74 3.98 3.99
CA LYS A 7 8.71 4.49 4.96
C LYS A 7 9.02 3.41 5.98
N ARG A 8 10.31 3.26 6.28
CA ARG A 8 10.82 2.34 7.27
C ARG A 8 11.56 3.05 8.40
N ARG A 9 11.55 2.44 9.57
CA ARG A 9 12.46 2.75 10.68
C ARG A 9 13.21 1.47 10.96
N GLU A 10 14.52 1.49 10.73
CA GLU A 10 15.32 0.26 10.63
C GLU A 10 14.69 -0.67 9.56
N ASP A 11 14.35 -1.90 9.93
CA ASP A 11 13.74 -2.87 9.01
C ASP A 11 12.20 -2.88 9.08
N HIS A 12 11.58 -2.09 9.95
CA HIS A 12 10.13 -2.07 10.14
C HIS A 12 9.45 -1.00 9.29
N VAL A 13 8.36 -1.37 8.61
CA VAL A 13 7.48 -0.41 7.93
C VAL A 13 6.72 0.38 8.99
N ILE A 14 6.81 1.71 8.92
CA ILE A 14 6.11 2.63 9.84
C ILE A 14 4.96 3.36 9.15
N SER A 15 4.99 3.45 7.82
CA SER A 15 3.89 4.02 7.03
C SER A 15 4.03 3.67 5.56
N PHE A 16 2.94 3.77 4.81
CA PHE A 16 3.01 3.85 3.37
C PHE A 16 2.05 4.91 2.83
N THR A 17 2.34 5.41 1.62
CA THR A 17 1.49 6.31 0.87
C THR A 17 1.37 5.79 -0.55
N MET A 18 0.15 5.74 -1.09
CA MET A 18 -0.12 5.41 -2.50
C MET A 18 -0.91 6.56 -3.14
N SER A 19 -0.38 7.12 -4.22
CA SER A 19 -1.03 8.20 -4.99
C SER A 19 -1.19 7.84 -6.48
N GLY A 20 -2.11 8.51 -7.18
CA GLY A 20 -2.33 8.34 -8.63
C GLY A 20 -3.07 7.07 -9.03
N HIS A 21 -3.80 6.44 -8.09
CA HIS A 21 -4.55 5.20 -8.30
C HIS A 21 -6.04 5.39 -8.67
N ALA A 22 -6.48 6.65 -8.84
CA ALA A 22 -7.82 6.99 -9.34
C ALA A 22 -7.79 7.77 -10.67
N ASP A 23 -6.59 8.05 -11.21
CA ASP A 23 -6.42 8.88 -12.39
C ASP A 23 -6.49 8.06 -13.69
N PHE A 24 -7.65 7.58 -14.17
CA PHE A 24 -7.64 6.94 -15.50
C PHE A 24 -8.80 7.23 -16.46
N ALA A 25 -8.39 7.71 -17.64
CA ALA A 25 -9.16 7.85 -18.87
C ALA A 25 -8.57 7.02 -20.04
N GLU A 26 -7.43 6.33 -19.84
CA GLU A 26 -6.76 5.53 -20.88
C GLU A 26 -6.95 4.02 -20.70
N HIS A 27 -7.24 3.34 -21.80
CA HIS A 27 -7.59 1.92 -21.84
C HIS A 27 -6.45 1.02 -21.30
N GLY A 28 -6.74 0.20 -20.29
CA GLY A 28 -5.80 -0.76 -19.69
C GLY A 28 -5.21 -0.34 -18.35
N SER A 29 -5.17 0.95 -18.05
CA SER A 29 -4.69 1.41 -16.74
C SER A 29 -5.67 1.16 -15.59
N ASP A 30 -6.97 1.06 -15.90
CA ASP A 30 -8.00 0.73 -14.91
C ASP A 30 -7.69 -0.60 -14.20
N LEU A 31 -7.08 -1.56 -14.91
CA LEU A 31 -6.68 -2.85 -14.37
C LEU A 31 -5.52 -2.73 -13.37
N VAL A 32 -4.54 -1.87 -13.66
CA VAL A 32 -3.40 -1.63 -12.76
C VAL A 32 -3.86 -0.90 -11.51
N CYS A 33 -4.77 0.07 -11.65
CA CYS A 33 -5.39 0.75 -10.50
C CYS A 33 -6.20 -0.17 -9.63
N ALA A 34 -7.06 -1.00 -10.25
CA ALA A 34 -7.84 -1.98 -9.52
C ALA A 34 -6.92 -2.96 -8.77
N GLY A 35 -5.83 -3.41 -9.41
CA GLY A 35 -4.82 -4.27 -8.78
C GLY A 35 -4.13 -3.60 -7.60
N ALA A 36 -3.57 -2.40 -7.79
CA ALA A 36 -2.87 -1.67 -6.73
C ALA A 36 -3.80 -1.32 -5.56
N SER A 37 -5.02 -0.87 -5.85
CA SER A 37 -6.05 -0.55 -4.84
C SER A 37 -6.43 -1.79 -4.04
N SER A 38 -6.69 -2.91 -4.72
CA SER A 38 -7.04 -4.17 -4.05
C SER A 38 -5.93 -4.64 -3.09
N ILE A 39 -4.66 -4.52 -3.50
CA ILE A 39 -3.52 -4.87 -2.65
C ILE A 39 -3.43 -3.94 -1.43
N ALA A 40 -3.45 -2.62 -1.63
CA ALA A 40 -3.24 -1.67 -0.56
C ALA A 40 -4.41 -1.61 0.44
N PHE A 41 -5.63 -1.43 -0.05
CA PHE A 41 -6.83 -1.40 0.82
C PHE A 41 -7.09 -2.76 1.46
N GLY A 42 -6.89 -3.85 0.71
CA GLY A 42 -7.00 -5.20 1.27
C GLY A 42 -6.02 -5.43 2.42
N MET A 43 -4.80 -4.89 2.31
CA MET A 43 -3.80 -5.02 3.38
C MET A 43 -4.20 -4.24 4.64
N VAL A 44 -4.63 -2.99 4.48
CA VAL A 44 -5.09 -2.19 5.63
C VAL A 44 -6.25 -2.90 6.32
N ASN A 45 -7.25 -3.35 5.55
CA ASN A 45 -8.41 -4.06 6.09
C ASN A 45 -8.01 -5.35 6.82
N ALA A 46 -7.08 -6.13 6.28
CA ALA A 46 -6.60 -7.36 6.91
C ALA A 46 -5.88 -7.09 8.25
N ILE A 47 -5.06 -6.03 8.31
CA ILE A 47 -4.40 -5.62 9.56
C ILE A 47 -5.44 -5.18 10.59
N SER A 48 -6.41 -4.37 10.17
CA SER A 48 -7.50 -3.90 11.02
C SER A 48 -8.35 -5.03 11.60
N GLU A 49 -8.71 -6.03 10.80
CA GLU A 49 -9.45 -7.21 11.25
C GLU A 49 -8.66 -7.99 12.32
N ILE A 50 -7.37 -8.25 12.08
CA ILE A 50 -6.50 -8.97 13.02
C ILE A 50 -6.31 -8.19 14.33
N LYS A 51 -6.34 -6.86 14.27
CA LYS A 51 -6.18 -5.97 15.42
C LYS A 51 -7.49 -5.59 16.08
N GLU A 52 -8.62 -6.11 15.59
CA GLU A 52 -9.97 -5.84 16.11
C GLU A 52 -10.24 -4.33 16.22
N THR A 53 -9.85 -3.59 15.19
CA THR A 53 -9.93 -2.13 15.14
C THR A 53 -10.36 -1.64 13.76
N GLU A 54 -10.91 -0.44 13.70
CA GLU A 54 -11.25 0.18 12.42
C GLU A 54 -9.98 0.60 11.66
N PRO A 55 -9.97 0.53 10.32
CA PRO A 55 -8.93 1.11 9.49
C PRO A 55 -8.77 2.62 9.74
N ILE A 56 -7.61 3.03 10.24
CA ILE A 56 -7.25 4.44 10.36
C ILE A 56 -6.33 4.79 9.18
N VAL A 57 -6.93 5.38 8.16
CA VAL A 57 -6.24 5.83 6.94
C VAL A 57 -6.62 7.26 6.62
N GLU A 58 -5.68 8.01 6.05
CA GLU A 58 -5.99 9.26 5.36
C GLU A 58 -6.24 8.94 3.89
N GLN A 59 -7.45 9.21 3.41
CA GLN A 59 -7.81 8.95 2.01
C GLN A 59 -8.45 10.17 1.35
N SER A 60 -8.16 10.33 0.06
CA SER A 60 -8.87 11.23 -0.84
C SER A 60 -8.85 10.62 -2.24
N GLU A 61 -9.41 11.32 -3.23
CA GLU A 61 -9.39 10.82 -4.62
C GLU A 61 -7.97 10.50 -5.08
N GLY A 62 -7.74 9.22 -5.42
CA GLY A 62 -6.44 8.73 -5.86
C GLY A 62 -5.32 8.79 -4.83
N TYR A 63 -5.62 8.98 -3.54
CA TYR A 63 -4.65 9.06 -2.45
C TYR A 63 -5.04 8.17 -1.28
N LEU A 64 -4.06 7.40 -0.78
CA LEU A 64 -4.17 6.58 0.41
C LEU A 64 -2.89 6.73 1.23
N HIS A 65 -3.02 7.04 2.51
CA HIS A 65 -1.92 7.02 3.47
C HIS A 65 -2.30 6.27 4.72
N TYR A 66 -1.41 5.37 5.13
CA TYR A 66 -1.54 4.55 6.33
C TYR A 66 -0.29 4.71 7.18
N VAL A 67 -0.50 4.93 8.47
CA VAL A 67 0.56 4.97 9.49
C VAL A 67 0.36 3.79 10.41
N VAL A 68 1.42 3.02 10.63
CA VAL A 68 1.39 1.91 11.59
C VAL A 68 1.38 2.51 13.00
N PRO A 69 0.38 2.21 13.85
CA PRO A 69 0.41 2.60 15.24
C PRO A 69 1.68 2.11 15.94
N ILE A 70 2.22 2.92 16.86
CA ILE A 70 3.53 2.67 17.47
C ILE A 70 3.58 1.33 18.22
N GLU A 71 2.45 0.92 18.79
CA GLU A 71 2.24 -0.36 19.45
C GLU A 71 2.34 -1.58 18.50
N TRP A 72 2.22 -1.37 17.18
CA TRP A 72 2.26 -2.43 16.17
C TRP A 72 3.52 -2.38 15.30
N GLU A 73 4.37 -1.36 15.43
CA GLU A 73 5.61 -1.24 14.62
C GLU A 73 6.50 -2.49 14.75
N ASN A 74 6.58 -3.09 15.94
CA ASN A 74 7.37 -4.31 16.18
C ASN A 74 6.53 -5.61 16.13
N ASP A 75 5.26 -5.53 15.75
CA ASP A 75 4.41 -6.71 15.64
C ASP A 75 4.79 -7.53 14.40
N THR A 76 5.26 -8.76 14.62
CA THR A 76 5.75 -9.62 13.55
C THR A 76 4.68 -9.93 12.49
N THR A 77 3.41 -10.09 12.88
CA THR A 77 2.32 -10.37 11.95
C THR A 77 2.03 -9.15 11.08
N VAL A 78 1.95 -7.96 11.68
CA VAL A 78 1.75 -6.70 10.95
C VAL A 78 2.91 -6.44 9.99
N GLN A 79 4.15 -6.64 10.41
CA GLN A 79 5.33 -6.42 9.58
C GLN A 79 5.45 -7.44 8.44
N THR A 80 5.06 -8.70 8.68
CA THR A 80 4.97 -9.73 7.63
C THR A 80 3.95 -9.34 6.57
N LEU A 81 2.78 -8.87 7.00
CA LEU A 81 1.71 -8.41 6.13
C LEU A 81 2.11 -7.19 5.29
N LEU A 82 2.68 -6.16 5.91
CA LEU A 82 3.15 -4.96 5.20
C LEU A 82 4.29 -5.26 4.23
N THR A 83 5.22 -6.14 4.61
CA THR A 83 6.30 -6.58 3.72
C THR A 83 5.74 -7.39 2.55
N GLY A 84 4.76 -8.26 2.80
CA GLY A 84 4.04 -9.00 1.76
C GLY A 84 3.26 -8.09 0.80
N MET A 85 2.65 -7.02 1.32
CA MET A 85 2.01 -5.98 0.49
C MET A 85 3.03 -5.29 -0.42
N GLU A 86 4.18 -4.87 0.12
CA GLU A 86 5.22 -4.24 -0.68
C GLU A 86 5.71 -5.18 -1.80
N HIS A 87 5.91 -6.47 -1.51
CA HIS A 87 6.29 -7.46 -2.53
C HIS A 87 5.22 -7.61 -3.62
N GLN A 88 3.93 -7.67 -3.26
CA GLN A 88 2.85 -7.73 -4.25
C GLN A 88 2.82 -6.49 -5.14
N LEU A 89 2.98 -5.30 -4.57
CA LEU A 89 3.06 -4.04 -5.33
C LEU A 89 4.30 -4.01 -6.24
N ARG A 90 5.45 -4.55 -5.80
CA ARG A 90 6.64 -4.70 -6.63
C ARG A 90 6.44 -5.69 -7.77
N SER A 91 5.72 -6.79 -7.55
CA SER A 91 5.32 -7.72 -8.62
C SER A 91 4.43 -7.03 -9.65
N LEU A 92 3.46 -6.22 -9.20
CA LEU A 92 2.64 -5.42 -10.11
C LEU A 92 3.49 -4.43 -10.91
N ALA A 93 4.46 -3.76 -10.27
CA ALA A 93 5.38 -2.85 -10.94
C ALA A 93 6.33 -3.53 -11.93
N TYR A 94 6.72 -4.77 -11.67
CA TYR A 94 7.48 -5.56 -12.62
C TYR A 94 6.67 -5.87 -13.88
N SER A 95 5.38 -6.19 -13.74
CA SER A 95 4.49 -6.46 -14.87
C SER A 95 4.05 -5.19 -15.61
N TYR A 96 3.96 -4.05 -14.92
CA TYR A 96 3.45 -2.78 -15.46
C TYR A 96 4.36 -1.58 -15.10
N PRO A 97 5.62 -1.57 -15.55
CA PRO A 97 6.62 -0.59 -15.11
C PRO A 97 6.31 0.87 -15.52
N ASP A 98 5.51 1.05 -16.57
CA ASP A 98 5.06 2.36 -17.05
C ASP A 98 3.84 2.91 -16.29
N HIS A 99 3.26 2.12 -15.38
CA HIS A 99 2.02 2.48 -14.68
C HIS A 99 2.18 2.62 -13.17
N ILE A 100 3.17 1.99 -12.55
CA ILE A 100 3.39 2.04 -11.09
C ILE A 100 4.88 2.07 -10.73
N LYS A 101 5.24 2.87 -9.73
CA LYS A 101 6.60 2.92 -9.15
C LYS A 101 6.54 2.77 -7.64
N ILE A 102 7.51 2.02 -7.10
CA ILE A 102 7.65 1.75 -5.65
C ILE A 102 8.95 2.37 -5.15
N TYR A 103 8.85 3.21 -4.13
CA TYR A 103 9.95 3.80 -3.39
C TYR A 103 9.91 3.25 -1.96
N SER A 104 11.03 2.74 -1.46
CA SER A 104 11.15 2.27 -0.07
C SER A 104 12.36 2.93 0.55
N ASN A 105 12.12 3.76 1.56
CA ASN A 105 13.14 4.56 2.25
C ASN A 105 13.04 4.38 3.76
#